data_AF-A0A8J8B526-F1
#
_entry.id   AF-A0A8J8B526-F1
#
_cell.length_a   1.000
_cell.length_b   1.000
_cell.length_c   1.000
_cell.angle_alpha   90.00
_cell.angle_beta   90.00
_cell.angle_gamma   90.00
#
_symmetry.space_group_name_H-M   'P 1'
#
loop_
_entity.id
_entity.type
_entity.pdbx_description
1 polymer ?
#
loop_
_entity_poly.entity_id
_entity_poly.type
_entity_poly.pdbx_seq_one_letter_code
_entity_poly.pdbx_strand_id
1 'polypeptide(L)'
;ITSKPADADIYIDGTHMGRTPLTVSGITLGEHEIELRKSGYQTWVKEIEVTEAALRTTWSYNPTLIGVNYAGIRITSKPSDADIYIDGIHMGRTPLTVSGITLGEHEIELRKSGYQTWVKEIEVT
;
A
#
# COMPACT_ATOMS: atom_id res chain seq x y z
N ILE A 1 -4.23 8.15 19.73
CA ILE A 1 -3.63 7.91 18.40
C ILE A 1 -4.15 8.97 17.42
N THR A 2 -3.26 9.67 16.73
CA THR A 2 -3.55 10.68 15.69
C THR A 2 -2.72 10.34 14.44
N SER A 3 -2.96 10.97 13.29
CA SER A 3 -2.13 10.77 12.08
C SER A 3 -2.12 11.99 11.17
N LYS A 4 -1.20 12.02 10.19
CA LYS A 4 -1.16 12.99 9.09
C LYS A 4 -1.10 12.26 7.74
N PRO A 5 -2.11 12.39 6.86
CA PRO A 5 -3.40 13.03 7.11
C PRO A 5 -4.19 12.34 8.24
N ALA A 6 -5.14 13.08 8.81
CA ALA A 6 -6.11 12.55 9.78
C ALA A 6 -7.14 11.64 9.09
N ASP A 7 -8.07 11.07 9.87
CA ASP A 7 -9.15 10.20 9.37
C ASP A 7 -8.59 8.92 8.73
N ALA A 8 -7.61 8.29 9.38
CA ALA A 8 -7.12 6.96 9.06
C ALA A 8 -7.83 5.93 9.94
N ASP A 9 -8.25 4.80 9.36
CA ASP A 9 -8.83 3.69 10.12
C ASP A 9 -7.75 3.05 11.01
N ILE A 10 -8.10 2.80 12.27
CA ILE A 10 -7.23 2.24 13.30
C ILE A 10 -7.61 0.78 13.51
N TYR A 11 -6.64 -0.10 13.47
CA TYR A 11 -6.79 -1.51 13.85
C TYR A 11 -5.82 -1.84 14.97
N ILE A 12 -6.27 -2.67 15.91
CA ILE A 12 -5.41 -3.27 16.95
C ILE A 12 -5.63 -4.77 16.88
N ASP A 13 -4.54 -5.53 16.66
CA ASP A 13 -4.56 -6.98 16.45
C ASP A 13 -5.58 -7.40 15.38
N GLY A 14 -5.63 -6.64 14.28
CA GLY A 14 -6.59 -6.83 13.19
C GLY A 14 -8.04 -6.41 13.49
N THR A 15 -8.37 -5.98 14.71
CA THR A 15 -9.71 -5.52 15.08
C THR A 15 -9.87 -4.02 14.82
N HIS A 16 -10.90 -3.61 14.08
CA HIS A 16 -11.17 -2.20 13.80
C HIS A 16 -11.65 -1.46 15.05
N MET A 17 -10.93 -0.38 15.42
CA MET A 17 -11.21 0.40 16.62
C MET A 17 -11.92 1.74 16.32
N GLY A 18 -11.87 2.21 15.06
CA GLY A 18 -12.40 3.52 14.66
C GLY A 18 -11.42 4.27 13.77
N ARG A 19 -11.40 5.61 13.84
CA ARG A 19 -10.54 6.47 13.00
C ARG A 19 -9.76 7.49 13.79
N THR A 20 -8.59 7.89 13.30
CA THR A 20 -7.80 8.97 13.91
C THR A 20 -8.52 10.33 13.79
N PRO A 21 -8.52 11.17 14.85
CA PRO A 21 -7.94 10.93 16.17
C PRO A 21 -8.85 10.08 17.07
N LEU A 22 -8.26 9.09 17.76
CA LEU A 22 -8.97 8.24 18.73
C LEU A 22 -8.07 7.91 19.93
N THR A 23 -8.64 7.96 21.13
CA THR A 23 -8.05 7.37 22.32
C THR A 23 -8.64 5.98 22.51
N VAL A 24 -7.77 4.97 22.52
CA VAL A 24 -8.16 3.58 22.77
C VAL A 24 -7.83 3.23 24.20
N SER A 25 -8.75 2.57 24.89
CA SER A 25 -8.62 2.10 26.27
C SER A 25 -8.95 0.60 26.35
N GLY A 26 -8.57 -0.04 27.46
CA GLY A 26 -8.89 -1.46 27.69
C GLY A 26 -8.04 -2.44 26.88
N ILE A 27 -6.86 -2.03 26.42
CA ILE A 27 -5.89 -2.96 25.80
C ILE A 27 -5.31 -3.86 26.88
N THR A 28 -5.23 -5.17 26.60
CA THR A 28 -4.72 -6.18 27.52
C THR A 28 -3.21 -6.09 27.71
N LEU A 29 -2.65 -6.83 28.68
CA LEU A 29 -1.22 -6.98 28.81
C LEU A 29 -0.67 -7.89 27.70
N GLY A 30 0.52 -7.57 27.18
CA GLY A 30 1.20 -8.34 26.15
C GLY A 30 1.55 -7.53 24.91
N GLU A 31 1.96 -8.23 23.86
CA GLU A 31 2.30 -7.63 22.56
C GLU A 31 1.03 -7.35 21.76
N HIS A 32 0.98 -6.18 21.14
CA HIS A 32 -0.12 -5.74 20.31
C HIS A 32 0.40 -5.06 19.04
N GLU A 33 -0.27 -5.31 17.93
CA GLU A 33 0.02 -4.65 16.65
C GLU A 33 -1.01 -3.54 16.40
N ILE A 34 -0.53 -2.33 16.17
CA ILE A 34 -1.35 -1.19 15.75
C ILE A 34 -1.15 -0.98 14.25
N GLU A 35 -2.24 -0.98 13.50
CA GLU A 35 -2.24 -0.57 12.10
C GLU A 35 -3.05 0.70 11.88
N LEU A 36 -2.53 1.60 11.03
CA LEU A 36 -3.29 2.70 10.47
C LEU A 36 -3.43 2.51 8.97
N ARG A 37 -4.68 2.44 8.50
CA ARG A 37 -5.02 2.27 7.09
C ARG A 37 -5.73 3.51 6.57
N LYS A 38 -5.31 4.03 5.42
CA LYS A 38 -6.01 5.12 4.75
C LYS A 38 -5.91 4.95 3.24
N SER A 39 -7.02 5.12 2.53
CA SER A 39 -7.05 5.02 1.07
C SER A 39 -6.05 5.98 0.42
N GLY A 40 -5.23 5.46 -0.49
CA GLY A 40 -4.15 6.22 -1.15
C GLY A 40 -2.90 6.42 -0.28
N TYR A 41 -2.76 5.69 0.83
CA TYR A 41 -1.58 5.72 1.69
C TYR A 41 -1.10 4.30 2.02
N GLN A 42 0.19 4.16 2.26
CA GLN A 42 0.76 2.92 2.79
C GLN A 42 0.21 2.66 4.20
N THR A 43 -0.08 1.40 4.50
CA THR A 43 -0.44 0.99 5.86
C THR A 43 0.74 1.24 6.78
N TRP A 44 0.52 2.01 7.85
CA TRP A 44 1.52 2.18 8.90
C TRP A 44 1.29 1.11 9.97
N VAL A 45 2.34 0.41 10.36
CA VAL A 45 2.28 -0.68 11.34
C VAL A 45 3.23 -0.38 12.50
N LYS A 46 2.80 -0.70 13.73
CA LYS A 46 3.61 -0.56 14.93
C LYS A 46 3.28 -1.61 15.96
N GLU A 47 4.28 -2.41 16.32
CA GLU A 47 4.22 -3.30 17.47
C GLU A 47 4.49 -2.52 18.76
N ILE A 48 3.71 -2.82 19.80
CA ILE A 48 3.84 -2.28 21.16
C ILE A 48 3.74 -3.41 22.18
N GLU A 49 4.39 -3.26 23.32
CA GLU A 49 4.25 -4.18 24.46
C GLU A 49 3.57 -3.45 25.63
N VAL A 50 2.36 -3.89 25.99
CA VAL A 50 1.61 -3.34 27.11
C VAL A 50 1.97 -4.09 28.38
N THR A 51 2.72 -3.41 29.25
CA THR A 51 3.10 -3.89 30.59
C THR A 51 2.22 -3.27 31.68
N GLU A 52 2.25 -3.78 32.91
CA GLU A 52 1.50 -3.16 34.04
C GLU A 52 1.90 -1.69 34.28
N ALA A 53 3.17 -1.35 34.03
CA ALA A 53 3.65 0.03 34.11
C ALA A 53 3.07 0.89 32.96
N ALA A 54 2.94 0.31 31.77
CA ALA A 54 2.34 0.97 30.61
C ALA A 54 0.87 1.35 30.84
N LEU A 55 0.09 0.50 31.51
CA LEU A 55 -1.32 0.77 31.84
C LEU A 55 -1.54 2.02 32.70
N ARG A 56 -0.50 2.49 33.40
CA ARG A 56 -0.54 3.72 34.22
C ARG A 56 -0.17 4.97 33.43
N THR A 57 0.15 4.84 32.15
CA THR A 57 0.63 5.92 31.29
C THR A 57 -0.28 6.07 30.08
N THR A 58 -0.45 7.30 29.60
CA THR A 58 -1.08 7.54 28.30
C THR A 58 0.00 7.66 27.23
N TRP A 59 -0.13 6.88 26.16
CA TRP A 59 0.75 6.98 25.00
C TRP A 59 0.12 7.84 23.90
N SER A 60 0.98 8.57 23.17
CA SER A 60 0.57 9.39 22.05
C SER A 60 1.39 9.06 20.82
N TYR A 61 0.69 8.71 19.74
CA TYR A 61 1.27 8.45 18.43
C TYR A 61 0.71 9.45 17.41
N ASN A 62 1.59 9.98 16.55
CA ASN A 62 1.24 10.88 15.44
C ASN A 62 2.07 10.57 14.17
N PRO A 63 1.95 9.36 13.56
CA PRO A 63 2.64 9.07 12.31
C PRO A 63 2.16 9.95 11.15
N THR A 64 3.09 10.29 10.26
CA THR A 64 2.78 10.82 8.93
C THR A 64 2.70 9.64 7.97
N LEU A 65 1.51 9.39 7.43
CA LEU A 65 1.28 8.34 6.45
C LEU A 65 1.90 8.74 5.11
N ILE A 66 2.53 7.78 4.46
CA ILE A 66 3.18 7.95 3.17
C ILE A 66 2.13 7.74 2.08
N GLY A 67 1.85 8.78 1.30
CA GLY A 67 0.93 8.68 0.16
C GLY A 67 1.45 7.69 -0.87
N VAL A 68 0.57 6.82 -1.35
CA VAL A 68 0.83 6.02 -2.54
C VAL A 68 0.55 6.93 -3.72
N ASN A 69 1.61 7.43 -4.33
CA ASN A 69 1.49 8.18 -5.57
C ASN A 69 1.23 7.19 -6.71
N TYR A 70 0.29 7.55 -7.58
CA TYR A 70 -0.07 6.76 -8.74
C TYR A 70 0.30 7.52 -10.01
N ALA A 71 0.85 6.81 -10.99
CA ALA A 71 1.10 7.33 -12.33
C ALA A 71 0.27 6.58 -13.37
N GLY A 72 0.25 7.15 -14.59
CA GLY A 72 -0.25 6.50 -15.78
C GLY A 72 0.89 6.20 -16.74
N ILE A 73 1.00 4.95 -17.20
CA ILE A 73 2.01 4.56 -18.20
C ILE A 73 1.30 4.18 -19.51
N ARG A 74 1.85 4.65 -20.63
CA ARG A 74 1.39 4.26 -21.97
C ARG A 74 2.33 3.19 -22.52
N ILE A 75 1.79 2.01 -22.76
CA ILE A 75 2.53 0.85 -23.25
C ILE A 75 2.12 0.58 -24.70
N THR A 76 3.13 0.44 -25.57
CA THR A 76 2.95 0.15 -27.00
C THR A 76 3.94 -0.92 -27.42
N SER A 77 3.63 -1.67 -28.49
CA SER A 77 4.52 -2.71 -29.02
C SER A 77 4.46 -2.80 -30.53
N LYS A 78 5.47 -3.45 -31.12
CA LYS A 78 5.49 -3.88 -32.52
C LYS A 78 5.95 -5.35 -32.56
N PRO A 79 5.12 -6.29 -33.03
CA PRO A 79 3.73 -6.10 -33.48
C PRO A 79 2.81 -5.60 -32.35
N SER A 80 1.72 -4.93 -32.72
CA SER A 80 0.66 -4.51 -31.78
C SER A 80 -0.16 -5.72 -31.28
N ASP A 81 -1.10 -5.48 -30.36
CA ASP A 81 -1.97 -6.50 -29.79
C ASP A 81 -1.20 -7.57 -29.00
N ALA A 82 -0.13 -7.16 -28.32
CA ALA A 82 0.58 -8.00 -27.35
C ALA A 82 -0.09 -7.89 -25.98
N ASP A 83 -0.25 -9.02 -25.28
CA ASP A 83 -0.74 -9.05 -23.90
C ASP A 83 0.27 -8.37 -22.98
N ILE A 84 -0.24 -7.48 -22.13
CA ILE A 84 0.54 -6.69 -21.17
C ILE A 84 0.37 -7.31 -19.80
N TYR A 85 1.49 -7.54 -19.12
CA TYR A 85 1.54 -7.91 -17.71
C TYR A 85 2.38 -6.87 -16.96
N ILE A 86 1.90 -6.46 -15.79
CA ILE A 86 2.64 -5.59 -14.85
C ILE A 86 2.73 -6.34 -13.54
N ASP A 87 3.95 -6.62 -13.08
CA ASP A 87 4.23 -7.44 -11.89
C ASP A 87 3.48 -8.79 -11.92
N GLY A 88 3.41 -9.40 -13.11
CA GLY A 88 2.71 -10.66 -13.36
C GLY A 88 1.18 -10.55 -13.50
N ILE A 89 0.58 -9.38 -13.31
CA ILE A 89 -0.88 -9.16 -13.45
C ILE A 89 -1.22 -8.75 -14.89
N HIS A 90 -2.15 -9.47 -15.54
CA HIS A 90 -2.60 -9.13 -16.90
C HIS A 90 -3.43 -7.84 -16.89
N MET A 91 -3.01 -6.86 -17.70
CA MET A 91 -3.63 -5.53 -17.78
C MET A 91 -4.44 -5.31 -19.05
N GLY A 92 -4.31 -6.17 -20.06
CA GLY A 92 -4.95 -6.03 -21.36
C GLY A 92 -3.93 -6.17 -22.50
N ARG A 93 -4.12 -5.43 -23.60
CA ARG A 93 -3.27 -5.55 -24.80
C ARG A 93 -2.80 -4.21 -25.34
N THR A 94 -1.61 -4.19 -25.96
CA THR A 94 -1.06 -2.97 -26.56
C THR A 94 -1.83 -2.52 -27.82
N PRO A 95 -1.94 -1.20 -28.06
CA PRO A 95 -1.53 -0.11 -27.18
C PRO A 95 -2.53 0.13 -26.04
N LEU A 96 -2.05 0.32 -24.81
CA LEU A 96 -2.89 0.60 -23.64
C LEU A 96 -2.26 1.68 -22.76
N THR A 97 -3.08 2.56 -22.22
CA THR A 97 -2.70 3.44 -21.10
C THR A 97 -3.24 2.83 -19.82
N VAL A 98 -2.33 2.46 -18.92
CA VAL A 98 -2.66 1.90 -17.61
C VAL A 98 -2.52 3.01 -16.58
N SER A 99 -3.58 3.27 -15.82
CA SER A 99 -3.60 4.23 -14.71
C SER A 99 -3.56 3.52 -13.37
N GLY A 100 -3.12 4.20 -12.31
CA GLY A 100 -3.13 3.62 -10.97
C GLY A 100 -1.92 2.74 -10.68
N ILE A 101 -0.82 2.91 -11.43
CA ILE A 101 0.44 2.22 -11.16
C ILE A 101 1.15 2.97 -10.04
N THR A 102 1.59 2.26 -9.01
CA THR A 102 2.34 2.86 -7.90
C THR A 102 3.66 3.45 -8.39
N LEU A 103 4.20 4.44 -7.70
CA LEU A 103 5.58 4.85 -7.96
C LEU A 103 6.53 3.76 -7.45
N GLY A 104 7.67 3.60 -8.13
CA GLY A 104 8.68 2.60 -7.84
C GLY A 104 8.98 1.69 -9.02
N GLU A 105 9.71 0.61 -8.75
CA GLU A 105 10.10 -0.37 -9.76
C GLU A 105 8.93 -1.30 -10.09
N HIS A 106 8.71 -1.50 -11.38
CA HIS A 106 7.67 -2.38 -11.92
C HIS A 106 8.24 -3.23 -13.05
N GLU A 107 7.93 -4.53 -13.06
CA GLU A 107 8.27 -5.41 -14.16
C GLU A 107 7.16 -5.35 -15.22
N ILE A 108 7.51 -4.95 -16.44
CA ILE A 108 6.61 -4.96 -17.58
C ILE A 108 6.95 -6.14 -18.47
N GLU A 109 5.98 -7.00 -18.70
CA GLU A 109 6.09 -8.14 -19.60
C GLU A 109 5.09 -8.02 -20.76
N LEU A 110 5.60 -8.21 -21.99
CA LEU A 110 4.80 -8.25 -23.21
C LEU A 110 4.85 -9.63 -23.84
N ARG A 111 3.68 -10.24 -24.03
CA ARG A 111 3.54 -11.56 -24.66
C ARG A 111 2.76 -11.46 -25.96
N LYS A 112 3.29 -12.08 -27.03
CA LYS A 112 2.55 -12.25 -28.29
C LYS A 112 2.80 -13.64 -28.84
N SER A 113 1.74 -14.35 -29.22
CA SER A 113 1.85 -15.67 -29.82
C SER A 113 2.78 -15.66 -31.04
N GLY A 114 3.76 -16.56 -31.05
CA GLY A 114 4.78 -16.65 -32.11
C GLY A 114 5.97 -15.70 -31.95
N TYR A 115 6.04 -14.92 -30.87
CA TYR A 115 7.16 -14.02 -30.57
C TYR A 115 7.79 -14.37 -29.22
N GLN A 116 9.05 -14.00 -29.04
CA GLN A 116 9.69 -14.06 -27.74
C GLN A 116 9.04 -13.04 -26.80
N THR A 117 8.81 -13.47 -25.56
CA THR A 117 8.42 -12.57 -24.47
C THR A 117 9.46 -11.49 -24.29
N TRP A 118 9.00 -10.24 -24.20
CA TRP A 118 9.84 -9.11 -23.83
C TRP A 118 9.56 -8.73 -22.38
N VAL A 119 10.61 -8.56 -21.58
CA VAL A 119 10.53 -8.19 -20.16
C VAL A 119 11.42 -6.98 -19.92
N LYS A 120 10.95 -6.02 -19.13
CA LYS A 120 11.73 -4.86 -18.71
C LYS A 120 11.26 -4.34 -17.37
N GLU A 121 12.20 -4.11 -16.46
CA GLU A 121 11.99 -3.30 -15.26
C GLU A 121 11.99 -1.81 -15.63
N ILE A 122 10.98 -1.09 -15.16
CA ILE A 122 10.89 0.37 -15.27
C ILE A 122 10.72 0.97 -13.89
N GLU A 123 11.31 2.14 -13.67
CA GLU A 123 11.03 2.96 -12.50
C GLU A 123 9.92 3.97 -12.87
N VAL A 124 8.79 3.88 -12.19
CA VAL A 124 7.67 4.82 -12.30
C VAL A 124 7.91 5.92 -11.26
N THR A 125 8.07 7.16 -11.73
CA THR A 125 8.38 8.34 -10.89
C THR A 125 7.35 9.45 -11.06
#